data_AF-A0A936ALM2-F1
#
_entry.id   AF-A0A936ALM2-F1
#
_cell.length_a   1.000
_cell.length_b   1.000
_cell.length_c   1.000
_cell.angle_alpha   90.00
_cell.angle_beta   90.00
_cell.angle_gamma   90.00
#
_symmetry.space_group_name_H-M   'P 1'
#
loop_
_entity.id
_entity.type
_entity.pdbx_description
1 polymer ?
#
loop_
_entity_poly.entity_id
_entity_poly.type
_entity_poly.pdbx_seq_one_letter_code
_entity_poly.pdbx_strand_id
1 'polypeptide(L)'
;MLDIKDPVNPKRLDAVNDPNYAYWHSASFSNDGSKVVFTDEWGGGMGARCRPNDPNKWGANAVFNLKDNKLSFASYYKLPAAQGDSENCVAHNGSLIPVPGRDLKSGSWYQGGISVMDFTDATSIRLKLPISTVGPIDPKMLVLGGAGLLIGTTVTSTLQKSRAGWTFWN
;
A
#
# COMPACT_ATOMS: atom_id res chain seq x y z
N MET A 1 -9.49 -2.48 -13.08
CA MET A 1 -9.78 -3.88 -12.73
C MET A 1 -10.13 -4.66 -13.99
N LEU A 2 -9.51 -5.82 -14.15
CA LEU A 2 -9.68 -6.69 -15.31
C LEU A 2 -10.23 -8.05 -14.86
N ASP A 3 -11.22 -8.59 -15.58
CA ASP A 3 -11.57 -10.01 -15.55
C ASP A 3 -10.59 -10.74 -16.48
N ILE A 4 -9.88 -11.71 -15.92
CA ILE A 4 -8.90 -12.54 -16.63
C ILE A 4 -9.29 -14.03 -16.61
N LYS A 5 -10.56 -14.36 -16.39
CA LYS A 5 -11.06 -15.75 -16.51
C LYS A 5 -10.74 -16.37 -17.87
N ASP A 6 -10.75 -15.54 -18.92
CA ASP A 6 -10.17 -15.86 -20.22
C ASP A 6 -8.93 -14.97 -20.42
N PRO A 7 -7.70 -15.47 -20.14
CA PRO A 7 -6.49 -14.66 -20.17
C PRO A 7 -6.16 -14.09 -21.56
N VAL A 8 -6.60 -14.75 -22.64
CA VAL A 8 -6.36 -14.26 -24.00
C VAL A 8 -7.37 -13.17 -24.40
N ASN A 9 -8.51 -13.07 -23.71
CA ASN A 9 -9.54 -12.06 -23.95
C ASN A 9 -9.93 -11.35 -22.63
N PRO A 10 -9.03 -10.55 -22.02
CA PRO A 10 -9.31 -9.88 -20.76
C PRO A 10 -10.42 -8.82 -20.94
N LYS A 11 -11.30 -8.71 -19.95
CA LYS A 11 -12.39 -7.73 -19.96
C LYS A 11 -12.19 -6.68 -18.88
N ARG A 12 -12.26 -5.39 -19.24
CA ARG A 12 -12.24 -4.31 -18.23
C ARG A 12 -13.57 -4.28 -17.48
N LEU A 13 -13.51 -4.53 -16.18
CA LEU A 13 -14.67 -4.50 -15.29
C LEU A 13 -14.94 -3.08 -14.78
N ASP A 14 -13.88 -2.42 -14.32
CA ASP A 14 -14.00 -1.09 -13.71
C ASP A 14 -12.68 -0.32 -13.75
N ALA A 15 -12.78 1.00 -13.64
CA ALA A 15 -11.65 1.89 -13.52
C ALA A 15 -12.05 3.07 -12.64
N VAL A 16 -11.14 3.50 -11.77
CA VAL A 16 -11.31 4.66 -10.89
C VAL A 16 -10.19 5.65 -11.17
N ASN A 17 -10.48 6.92 -10.92
CA ASN A 17 -9.50 8.00 -10.94
C ASN A 17 -9.60 8.75 -9.60
N ASP A 18 -8.48 9.25 -9.12
CA ASP A 18 -8.39 10.03 -7.90
C ASP A 18 -7.55 11.28 -8.17
N PRO A 19 -8.12 12.50 -8.05
CA PRO A 19 -7.38 13.74 -8.30
C PRO A 19 -6.26 14.01 -7.30
N ASN A 20 -6.20 13.26 -6.18
CA ASN A 20 -5.14 13.37 -5.20
C ASN A 20 -3.95 12.45 -5.49
N TYR A 21 -4.09 11.53 -6.44
CA TYR A 21 -3.06 10.57 -6.82
C TYR A 21 -2.20 11.13 -7.94
N ALA A 22 -0.89 10.95 -7.84
CA ALA A 22 0.00 11.21 -8.95
C ALA A 22 0.03 10.04 -9.93
N TYR A 23 0.11 8.81 -9.42
CA TYR A 23 -0.03 7.58 -10.20
C TYR A 23 -0.33 6.38 -9.31
N TRP A 24 -0.82 5.30 -9.92
CA TRP A 24 -1.07 4.02 -9.24
C TRP A 24 0.23 3.22 -9.20
N HIS A 25 0.92 3.19 -8.06
CA HIS A 25 2.20 2.48 -7.92
C HIS A 25 2.00 0.98 -7.68
N SER A 26 1.12 0.61 -6.77
CA SER A 26 0.78 -0.78 -6.48
C SER A 26 -0.68 -0.95 -6.10
N ALA A 27 -1.18 -2.17 -6.25
CA ALA A 27 -2.52 -2.58 -5.86
C ALA A 27 -2.48 -3.90 -5.09
N SER A 28 -3.19 -4.00 -3.98
CA SER A 28 -3.31 -5.22 -3.18
C SER A 28 -4.77 -5.49 -2.85
N PHE A 29 -5.26 -6.67 -3.14
CA PHE A 29 -6.59 -7.11 -2.71
C PHE A 29 -6.56 -7.49 -1.22
N SER A 30 -7.67 -7.41 -0.50
CA SER A 30 -7.82 -8.07 0.80
C SER A 30 -7.81 -9.60 0.65
N ASN A 31 -7.66 -10.32 1.77
CA ASN A 31 -7.57 -11.80 1.74
C ASN A 31 -8.83 -12.46 1.15
N ASP A 32 -9.99 -11.82 1.30
CA ASP A 32 -11.28 -12.26 0.76
C ASP A 32 -11.62 -11.61 -0.61
N GLY A 33 -10.76 -10.73 -1.12
CA GLY A 33 -11.00 -9.98 -2.35
C GLY A 33 -12.10 -8.91 -2.28
N SER A 34 -12.64 -8.60 -1.10
CA SER A 34 -13.71 -7.59 -0.93
C SER A 34 -13.22 -6.15 -0.93
N LYS A 35 -11.91 -5.91 -0.86
CA LYS A 35 -11.29 -4.58 -0.82
C LYS A 35 -10.04 -4.54 -1.69
N VAL A 36 -9.69 -3.34 -2.14
CA VAL A 36 -8.44 -3.07 -2.87
C VAL A 36 -7.75 -1.88 -2.22
N VAL A 37 -6.46 -2.03 -1.93
CA VAL A 37 -5.58 -0.97 -1.48
C VAL A 37 -4.71 -0.55 -2.66
N PHE A 38 -4.84 0.71 -3.06
CA PHE A 38 -3.96 1.32 -4.05
C PHE A 38 -2.94 2.24 -3.37
N THR A 39 -1.68 2.16 -3.80
CA THR A 39 -0.58 2.97 -3.26
C THR A 39 -0.20 4.06 -4.25
N ASP A 40 -0.07 5.30 -3.78
CA ASP A 40 0.49 6.44 -4.54
C ASP A 40 1.92 6.71 -4.07
N GLU A 41 2.90 6.45 -4.92
CA GLU A 41 4.32 6.71 -4.64
C GLU A 41 4.73 8.12 -5.12
N TRP A 42 3.94 9.10 -4.72
CA TRP A 42 4.11 10.46 -5.18
C TRP A 42 5.52 11.02 -4.97
N GLY A 43 6.08 11.64 -6.00
CA GLY A 43 7.47 12.11 -6.00
C GLY A 43 8.48 11.02 -6.33
N GLY A 44 8.03 9.86 -6.86
CA GLY A 44 8.89 8.82 -7.43
C GLY A 44 9.81 8.19 -6.39
N GLY A 45 9.35 8.09 -5.15
CA GLY A 45 10.10 7.54 -4.03
C GLY A 45 11.19 8.46 -3.46
N MET A 46 11.65 9.48 -4.19
CA MET A 46 12.63 10.44 -3.69
C MET A 46 12.00 11.64 -2.98
N GLY A 47 10.73 11.96 -3.21
CA GLY A 47 10.11 13.13 -2.59
C GLY A 47 9.96 13.01 -1.07
N ALA A 48 10.19 14.12 -0.34
CA ALA A 48 9.77 14.29 1.04
C ALA A 48 8.27 14.61 1.08
N ARG A 49 7.42 13.58 1.01
CA ARG A 49 5.95 13.71 0.94
C ARG A 49 5.24 13.42 2.25
N CYS A 50 5.95 13.19 3.35
CA CYS A 50 5.37 13.02 4.68
C CYS A 50 5.55 14.26 5.57
N ARG A 51 5.66 15.46 4.99
CA ARG A 51 5.91 16.68 5.77
C ARG A 51 4.70 17.06 6.61
N PRO A 52 4.86 17.81 7.72
CA PRO A 52 3.74 18.23 8.57
C PRO A 52 2.63 18.98 7.82
N ASN A 53 2.98 19.67 6.72
CA ASN A 53 2.07 20.48 5.92
C ASN A 53 1.52 19.74 4.69
N ASP A 54 1.99 18.52 4.41
CA ASP A 54 1.45 17.74 3.30
C ASP A 54 0.09 17.14 3.68
N PRO A 55 -0.95 17.29 2.86
CA PRO A 55 -2.21 16.58 3.02
C PRO A 55 -2.03 15.08 3.25
N ASN A 56 -2.82 14.51 4.17
CA ASN A 56 -2.77 13.09 4.50
C ASN A 56 -3.26 12.15 3.38
N LYS A 57 -3.81 12.71 2.30
CA LYS A 57 -4.28 12.01 1.10
C LYS A 57 -3.26 11.93 -0.03
N TRP A 58 -2.17 12.68 0.08
CA TRP A 58 -1.13 12.80 -0.94
C TRP A 58 -0.04 11.76 -0.71
N GLY A 59 0.36 10.99 -1.73
CA GLY A 59 1.38 9.95 -1.54
C GLY A 59 0.97 8.91 -0.49
N ALA A 60 -0.32 8.59 -0.45
CA ALA A 60 -0.97 7.77 0.57
C ALA A 60 -1.41 6.42 -0.02
N ASN A 61 -1.97 5.57 0.82
CA ASN A 61 -2.78 4.44 0.39
C ASN A 61 -4.25 4.88 0.30
N ALA A 62 -4.98 4.39 -0.69
CA ALA A 62 -6.42 4.59 -0.86
C ALA A 62 -7.06 3.22 -0.84
N VAL A 63 -8.05 3.07 0.03
CA VAL A 63 -8.78 1.82 0.20
C VAL A 63 -10.12 1.95 -0.47
N PHE A 64 -10.43 0.98 -1.31
CA PHE A 64 -11.69 0.85 -2.03
C PHE A 64 -12.37 -0.43 -1.58
N ASN A 65 -13.69 -0.37 -1.38
CA ASN A 65 -14.49 -1.59 -1.33
C ASN A 65 -14.74 -2.08 -2.77
N LEU A 66 -14.75 -3.39 -2.94
CA LEU A 66 -15.06 -4.08 -4.18
C LEU A 66 -16.33 -4.90 -4.00
N LYS A 67 -17.39 -4.48 -4.69
CA LYS A 67 -18.69 -5.18 -4.69
C LYS A 67 -19.24 -5.19 -6.11
N ASP A 68 -19.75 -6.34 -6.55
CA ASP A 68 -20.37 -6.51 -7.88
C ASP A 68 -19.49 -6.00 -9.02
N ASN A 69 -18.19 -6.28 -8.92
CA ASN A 69 -17.16 -5.81 -9.86
C ASN A 69 -17.04 -4.28 -9.97
N LYS A 70 -17.46 -3.53 -8.95
CA LYS A 70 -17.34 -2.07 -8.86
C LYS A 70 -16.52 -1.65 -7.65
N LEU A 71 -15.64 -0.68 -7.87
CA LEU A 71 -14.81 -0.06 -6.84
C LEU A 71 -15.50 1.18 -6.29
N SER A 72 -15.64 1.24 -4.97
CA SER A 72 -16.13 2.44 -4.27
C SER A 72 -15.09 2.90 -3.26
N PHE A 73 -14.66 4.15 -3.34
CA PHE A 73 -13.71 4.75 -2.42
C PHE A 73 -14.22 4.66 -0.97
N ALA A 74 -13.36 4.26 -0.04
CA ALA A 74 -13.68 4.16 1.38
C ALA A 74 -12.90 5.19 2.21
N SER A 75 -11.57 5.15 2.16
CA SER A 75 -10.72 6.07 2.92
C SER A 75 -9.29 6.13 2.40
N TYR A 76 -8.53 7.11 2.91
CA TYR A 76 -7.08 7.15 2.76
C TYR A 76 -6.38 6.70 4.04
N TYR A 77 -5.21 6.10 3.88
CA TYR A 77 -4.27 5.84 4.96
C TYR A 77 -2.89 6.36 4.60
N LYS A 78 -2.36 7.22 5.46
CA LYS A 78 -0.99 7.71 5.41
C LYS A 78 -0.30 7.48 6.74
N LEU A 79 1.01 7.27 6.69
CA LEU A 79 1.85 7.17 7.87
C LEU A 79 1.57 8.35 8.82
N PRO A 80 1.13 8.11 10.06
CA PRO A 80 0.79 9.18 11.01
C PRO A 80 2.03 9.78 11.70
N ALA A 81 3.20 9.70 11.05
CA ALA A 81 4.47 10.21 11.56
C ALA A 81 5.05 11.19 10.55
N ALA A 82 4.90 12.49 10.84
CA ALA A 82 5.45 13.54 9.99
C ALA A 82 6.99 13.48 9.97
N GLN A 83 7.57 13.69 8.79
CA GLN A 83 9.01 13.69 8.53
C GLN A 83 9.51 15.07 8.09
N GLY A 84 10.82 15.30 8.14
CA GLY A 84 11.46 16.53 7.67
C GLY A 84 11.59 16.62 6.14
N ASP A 85 12.07 17.76 5.67
CA ASP A 85 12.25 18.04 4.24
C ASP A 85 13.40 17.25 3.58
N SER A 86 14.32 16.70 4.38
CA SER A 86 15.45 15.89 3.89
C SER A 86 15.18 14.37 3.95
N GLU A 87 13.97 13.95 4.34
CA GLU A 87 13.57 12.55 4.44
C GLU A 87 12.67 12.19 3.27
N ASN A 88 13.15 11.35 2.35
CA ASN A 88 12.27 10.78 1.35
C ASN A 88 11.26 9.86 2.04
N CYS A 89 9.98 10.19 1.93
CA CYS A 89 8.91 9.48 2.60
C CYS A 89 7.64 9.61 1.79
N VAL A 90 7.15 8.47 1.32
CA VAL A 90 5.89 8.32 0.59
C VAL A 90 5.45 6.86 0.66
N ALA A 91 4.15 6.59 0.45
CA ALA A 91 3.66 5.23 0.41
C ALA A 91 4.35 4.45 -0.72
N HIS A 92 4.93 3.30 -0.39
CA HIS A 92 5.59 2.42 -1.35
C HIS A 92 5.01 0.99 -1.24
N ASN A 93 5.79 -0.02 -1.63
CA ASN A 93 5.35 -1.40 -1.64
C ASN A 93 4.95 -1.91 -0.25
N GLY A 94 4.09 -2.91 -0.28
CA GLY A 94 3.58 -3.56 0.92
C GLY A 94 3.00 -4.93 0.61
N SER A 95 2.85 -5.73 1.65
CA SER A 95 2.32 -7.09 1.56
C SER A 95 1.18 -7.27 2.55
N LEU A 96 0.21 -8.11 2.19
CA LEU A 96 -0.80 -8.56 3.15
C LEU A 96 -0.14 -9.43 4.22
N ILE A 97 -0.63 -9.30 5.45
CA ILE A 97 -0.30 -10.20 6.55
C ILE A 97 -1.49 -11.14 6.73
N PRO A 98 -1.34 -12.45 6.48
CA PRO A 98 -2.45 -13.38 6.55
C PRO A 98 -2.86 -13.63 8.00
N VAL A 99 -3.92 -12.96 8.44
CA VAL A 99 -4.51 -13.14 9.78
C VAL A 99 -5.99 -13.47 9.60
N PRO A 100 -6.48 -14.62 10.10
CA PRO A 100 -7.91 -14.95 10.00
C PRO A 100 -8.80 -13.85 10.58
N GLY A 101 -9.81 -13.44 9.80
CA GLY A 101 -10.78 -12.42 10.20
C GLY A 101 -10.25 -10.98 10.24
N ARG A 102 -9.03 -10.72 9.76
CA ARG A 102 -8.45 -9.37 9.71
C ARG A 102 -7.77 -9.09 8.38
N ASP A 103 -7.91 -7.85 7.93
CA ASP A 103 -7.22 -7.34 6.75
C ASP A 103 -6.07 -6.43 7.21
N LEU A 104 -4.85 -6.99 7.20
CA LEU A 104 -3.64 -6.31 7.61
C LEU A 104 -2.68 -6.17 6.43
N LYS A 105 -2.08 -4.99 6.26
CA LYS A 105 -1.03 -4.75 5.26
C LYS A 105 0.18 -4.14 5.94
N SER A 106 1.35 -4.76 5.75
CA SER A 106 2.62 -4.07 5.99
C SER A 106 2.86 -3.14 4.81
N GLY A 107 3.19 -1.88 5.07
CA GLY A 107 3.52 -0.88 4.07
C GLY A 107 4.86 -0.23 4.39
N SER A 108 5.67 0.01 3.36
CA SER A 108 6.91 0.75 3.48
C SER A 108 6.74 2.22 3.11
N TRP A 109 7.54 3.06 3.76
CA TRP A 109 7.52 4.52 3.66
C TRP A 109 8.92 5.11 3.47
N TYR A 110 9.84 4.38 2.84
CA TYR A 110 11.23 4.80 2.67
C TYR A 110 11.90 5.11 4.01
N GLN A 111 12.47 6.32 4.20
CA GLN A 111 13.06 6.74 5.46
C GLN A 111 12.02 6.87 6.59
N GLY A 112 10.73 6.98 6.22
CA GLY A 112 9.58 6.89 7.13
C GLY A 112 9.38 5.51 7.78
N GLY A 113 10.13 4.49 7.36
CA GLY A 113 10.13 3.16 7.96
C GLY A 113 9.01 2.26 7.43
N ILE A 114 8.50 1.38 8.31
CA ILE A 114 7.47 0.39 7.97
C ILE A 114 6.30 0.58 8.93
N SER A 115 5.07 0.52 8.39
CA SER A 115 3.85 0.55 9.19
C SER A 115 2.98 -0.65 8.90
N VAL A 116 2.35 -1.23 9.92
CA VAL A 116 1.25 -2.19 9.72
C VAL A 116 -0.07 -1.47 9.86
N MET A 117 -0.82 -1.40 8.75
CA MET A 117 -2.17 -0.86 8.73
C MET A 117 -3.20 -1.99 8.86
N ASP A 118 -4.20 -1.79 9.70
CA ASP A 118 -5.40 -2.63 9.82
C ASP A 118 -6.55 -1.95 9.10
N PHE A 119 -6.95 -2.51 7.97
CA PHE A 119 -8.03 -2.01 7.11
C PHE A 119 -9.21 -2.98 7.07
N THR A 120 -9.37 -3.79 8.12
CA THR A 120 -10.54 -4.68 8.29
C THR A 120 -11.83 -3.88 8.19
N ASP A 121 -11.87 -2.70 8.82
CA ASP A 121 -12.83 -1.65 8.54
C ASP A 121 -12.20 -0.63 7.58
N ALA A 122 -12.68 -0.64 6.32
CA ALA A 122 -12.17 0.22 5.26
C ALA A 122 -12.42 1.71 5.50
N THR A 123 -13.32 2.08 6.42
CA THR A 123 -13.66 3.47 6.74
C THR A 123 -12.89 3.99 7.96
N SER A 124 -12.34 3.10 8.78
CA SER A 124 -11.61 3.42 10.01
C SER A 124 -10.32 2.60 10.13
N ILE A 125 -9.34 2.93 9.28
CA ILE A 125 -8.04 2.26 9.26
C ILE A 125 -7.24 2.58 10.52
N ARG A 126 -6.66 1.54 11.15
CA ARG A 126 -5.87 1.69 12.38
C ARG A 126 -4.41 1.36 12.13
N LEU A 127 -3.50 2.19 12.65
CA LEU A 127 -2.09 1.81 12.78
C LEU A 127 -1.96 0.74 13.89
N LYS A 128 -1.30 -0.38 13.60
CA LYS A 128 -1.06 -1.44 14.60
C LYS A 128 0.38 -1.50 15.09
N LEU A 129 1.35 -1.24 14.22
CA LEU A 129 2.78 -1.23 14.56
C LEU A 129 3.50 -0.14 13.76
N PRO A 130 4.06 0.88 14.42
CA PRO A 130 5.10 1.72 13.83
C PRO A 130 6.46 1.03 13.98
N ILE A 131 7.22 0.89 12.89
CA ILE A 131 8.64 0.55 12.93
C ILE A 131 9.43 1.82 12.60
N SER A 132 10.38 2.13 13.48
CA SER A 132 11.04 3.42 13.71
C SER A 132 11.54 4.15 12.48
N THR A 133 11.32 5.45 12.48
CA THR A 133 12.07 6.46 11.72
C THR A 133 13.40 6.67 12.44
N VAL A 134 14.53 6.43 11.77
CA VAL A 134 15.87 6.75 12.31
C VAL A 134 16.25 8.22 12.11
N GLY A 135 15.30 9.02 11.60
CA GLY A 135 15.56 10.37 11.10
C GLY A 135 16.17 10.33 9.69
N PRO A 136 16.52 11.50 9.14
CA PRO A 136 17.14 11.58 7.83
C PRO A 136 18.52 10.93 7.84
N ILE A 137 18.82 10.22 6.75
CA ILE A 137 20.17 9.74 6.43
C ILE A 137 21.15 10.92 6.40
N ASP A 138 20.75 12.05 5.81
CA ASP A 138 21.48 13.32 5.86
C ASP A 138 20.51 14.47 6.24
N PRO A 139 20.75 15.19 7.35
CA PRO A 139 19.84 16.25 7.81
C PRO A 139 19.84 17.49 6.91
N LYS A 140 20.77 17.62 5.96
CA LYS A 140 20.93 18.79 5.09
C LYS A 140 20.57 18.50 3.63
N MET A 141 20.57 17.23 3.23
CA MET A 141 20.34 16.83 1.85
C MET A 141 19.34 15.70 1.76
N LEU A 142 18.42 15.82 0.81
CA LEU A 142 17.52 14.73 0.48
C LEU A 142 18.29 13.65 -0.28
N VAL A 143 18.34 12.45 0.31
CA VAL A 143 18.98 11.27 -0.26
C VAL A 143 17.95 10.14 -0.28
N LEU A 144 17.91 9.37 -1.37
CA LEU A 144 17.07 8.18 -1.45
C LEU A 144 17.55 7.12 -0.45
N GLY A 145 16.66 6.63 0.40
CA GLY A 145 16.97 5.47 1.23
C GLY A 145 15.78 4.99 2.06
N GLY A 146 16.08 4.11 3.03
CA GLY A 146 15.08 3.48 3.88
C GLY A 146 14.40 2.26 3.25
N ALA A 147 13.24 1.88 3.79
CA ALA A 147 12.56 0.64 3.42
C ALA A 147 11.81 0.78 2.07
N GLY A 148 12.13 -0.08 1.10
CA GLY A 148 11.41 -0.20 -0.17
C GLY A 148 10.50 -1.44 -0.28
N LEU A 149 10.43 -2.26 0.77
CA LEU A 149 9.86 -3.62 0.88
C LEU A 149 9.79 -4.49 -0.39
N LEU A 150 10.79 -5.36 -0.51
CA LEU A 150 10.68 -6.73 -1.05
C LEU A 150 10.79 -7.69 0.16
N ILE A 151 9.68 -8.29 0.63
CA ILE A 151 9.79 -9.48 1.49
C ILE A 151 9.10 -10.64 0.76
N GLY A 152 9.93 -11.31 -0.05
CA GLY A 152 9.71 -12.65 -0.59
C GLY A 152 10.52 -13.72 0.14
N THR A 153 10.81 -13.54 1.43
CA THR A 153 11.56 -14.53 2.23
C THR A 153 10.84 -14.84 3.55
N THR A 154 10.19 -16.00 3.55
CA THR A 154 10.00 -16.90 4.70
C THR A 154 9.22 -16.36 5.91
N VAL A 155 7.89 -16.41 5.83
CA VAL A 155 7.08 -16.94 6.94
C VAL A 155 6.32 -18.16 6.42
N THR A 156 7.07 -19.22 6.14
CA THR A 156 6.49 -20.57 6.02
C THR A 156 6.33 -21.13 7.43
N SER A 157 5.10 -21.16 7.94
CA SER A 157 4.53 -22.42 8.42
C SER A 157 3.01 -22.30 8.62
N THR A 158 2.32 -23.06 7.76
CA THR A 158 1.06 -23.79 8.04
C THR A 158 -0.27 -23.10 7.71
N LEU A 159 -0.93 -23.66 6.69
CA LEU A 159 -2.36 -23.61 6.31
C LEU A 159 -2.89 -22.41 5.52
N GLN A 160 -2.94 -22.54 4.19
CA GLN A 160 -4.25 -22.56 3.50
C GLN A 160 -4.14 -23.16 2.09
N LYS A 161 -4.95 -24.20 1.86
CA LYS A 161 -5.19 -24.82 0.55
C LYS A 161 -6.51 -24.26 0.03
N SER A 162 -6.50 -23.46 -1.03
CA SER A 162 -7.64 -23.38 -1.96
C SER A 162 -7.34 -22.63 -3.27
N ARG A 163 -7.40 -23.39 -4.37
CA ARG A 163 -7.96 -23.07 -5.70
C ARG A 163 -7.90 -21.60 -6.20
N ALA A 164 -6.75 -21.18 -6.70
CA ALA A 164 -6.65 -20.31 -7.87
C ALA A 164 -5.19 -20.30 -8.33
N GLY A 165 -4.92 -20.70 -9.57
CA GLY A 165 -3.58 -20.72 -10.13
C GLY A 165 -3.03 -19.30 -10.26
N TRP A 166 -1.80 -19.11 -9.80
CA TRP A 166 -0.99 -17.92 -10.05
C TRP A 166 0.27 -18.37 -10.77
N THR A 167 0.42 -17.96 -12.03
CA THR A 167 1.64 -18.16 -12.82
C THR A 167 2.53 -16.95 -12.61
N PHE A 168 3.73 -17.17 -12.06
CA PHE A 168 4.85 -16.23 -12.11
C PHE A 168 5.75 -16.65 -13.29
N TRP A 169 6.25 -15.69 -14.05
CA TRP A 169 7.37 -15.90 -14.98
C TRP A 169 8.64 -15.29 -14.36
N ASN A 170 9.76 -16.01 -14.57
CA ASN A 170 11.11 -15.74 -14.05
C ASN A 170 11.63 -14.31 -14.30
#